data_AF-A0A7W8EE11-F1
#
_entry.id   AF-A0A7W8EE11-F1
#
_cell.length_a   1.000
_cell.length_b   1.000
_cell.length_c   1.000
_cell.angle_alpha   90.00
_cell.angle_beta   90.00
_cell.angle_gamma   90.00
#
_symmetry.space_group_name_H-M   'P 1'
#
loop_
_entity.id
_entity.type
_entity.pdbx_description
1 polymer ?
#
loop_
_entity_poly.entity_id
_entity_poly.type
_entity_poly.pdbx_seq_one_letter_code
_entity_poly.pdbx_strand_id
1 'polypeptide(L)'
;MANLEIHYKALDECRTAIYKAKNQYADVRLENNGGKEPTYNKEGTVEIQRKATPAEVAGHLKDSESLAKIVDEVWSTLINEGDQARRKLHDVEIGLSAVEQNVKDAHKATS
;
A
#
# COMPACT_ATOMS: atom_id res chain seq x y z
N MET A 1 -9.11 -2.53 -35.42
CA MET A 1 -9.05 -3.54 -34.34
C MET A 1 -7.69 -3.56 -33.62
N ALA A 2 -6.55 -3.65 -34.34
CA ALA A 2 -5.22 -3.69 -33.71
C ALA A 2 -4.89 -2.55 -32.72
N ASN A 3 -5.35 -1.31 -32.99
CA ASN A 3 -5.13 -0.18 -32.07
C ASN A 3 -5.89 -0.34 -30.73
N LEU A 4 -7.09 -0.94 -30.77
CA LEU A 4 -7.92 -1.18 -29.59
C LEU A 4 -7.34 -2.30 -28.72
N GLU A 5 -6.81 -3.36 -29.35
CA GLU A 5 -6.13 -4.46 -28.65
C GLU A 5 -4.86 -3.99 -27.94
N ILE A 6 -4.10 -3.05 -28.53
CA ILE A 6 -2.92 -2.44 -27.88
C ILE A 6 -3.33 -1.67 -26.62
N HIS A 7 -4.42 -0.89 -26.67
CA HIS A 7 -4.91 -0.16 -25.50
C HIS A 7 -5.39 -1.09 -24.37
N TYR A 8 -6.13 -2.16 -24.70
CA TYR A 8 -6.55 -3.13 -23.68
C TYR A 8 -5.37 -3.90 -23.08
N LYS A 9 -4.38 -4.27 -23.89
CA LYS A 9 -3.16 -4.91 -23.40
C LYS A 9 -2.39 -3.99 -22.44
N ALA A 10 -2.23 -2.71 -22.78
CA ALA A 10 -1.56 -1.76 -21.89
C ALA A 10 -2.32 -1.58 -20.57
N LEU A 11 -3.66 -1.51 -20.60
CA LEU A 11 -4.48 -1.45 -19.38
C LEU A 11 -4.32 -2.70 -18.51
N ASP A 12 -4.25 -3.88 -19.12
CA ASP A 12 -4.06 -5.15 -18.41
C ASP A 12 -2.66 -5.25 -17.76
N GLU A 13 -1.62 -4.81 -18.49
CA GLU A 13 -0.26 -4.72 -17.95
C GLU A 13 -0.18 -3.76 -16.75
N CYS A 14 -0.83 -2.59 -16.85
CA CYS A 14 -0.91 -1.64 -15.74
C CYS A 14 -1.64 -2.22 -14.53
N ARG A 15 -2.76 -2.92 -14.74
CA ARG A 15 -3.49 -3.61 -13.65
C ARG A 15 -2.64 -4.66 -12.98
N THR A 16 -1.97 -5.50 -13.77
CA THR A 16 -1.08 -6.54 -13.27
C THR A 16 0.04 -5.94 -12.42
N ALA A 17 0.67 -4.85 -12.88
CA ALA A 17 1.70 -4.16 -12.12
C ALA A 17 1.18 -3.61 -10.78
N ILE A 18 -0.03 -3.03 -10.77
CA ILE A 18 -0.66 -2.51 -9.55
C ILE A 18 -1.01 -3.62 -8.57
N TYR A 19 -1.60 -4.73 -9.04
CA TYR A 19 -1.90 -5.87 -8.18
C TYR A 19 -0.64 -6.44 -7.53
N LYS A 20 0.45 -6.57 -8.31
CA LYS A 20 1.74 -7.02 -7.78
C LYS A 20 2.26 -6.07 -6.70
N ALA A 21 2.24 -4.76 -6.96
CA ALA A 21 2.69 -3.76 -6.00
C ALA A 21 1.83 -3.79 -4.71
N LYS A 22 0.50 -3.86 -4.85
CA LYS A 22 -0.43 -3.96 -3.70
C LYS A 22 -0.15 -5.16 -2.83
N ASN A 23 0.08 -6.33 -3.42
CA ASN A 23 0.37 -7.54 -2.66
C ASN A 23 1.70 -7.42 -1.90
N GLN A 24 2.74 -6.86 -2.53
CA GLN A 24 4.01 -6.59 -1.85
C GLN A 24 3.83 -5.66 -0.64
N TYR A 25 3.03 -4.61 -0.76
CA TYR A 25 2.74 -3.72 0.37
C TYR A 25 1.86 -4.38 1.45
N ALA A 26 0.94 -5.27 1.06
CA ALA A 26 0.12 -6.01 2.01
C ALA A 26 0.97 -6.99 2.84
N ASP A 27 1.88 -7.72 2.20
CA ASP A 27 2.78 -8.68 2.85
C ASP A 27 3.70 -7.98 3.85
N VAL A 28 4.38 -6.91 3.41
CA VAL A 28 5.26 -6.09 4.28
C VAL A 28 4.48 -5.52 5.46
N ARG A 29 3.23 -5.10 5.25
CA ARG A 29 2.37 -4.57 6.31
C ARG A 29 1.97 -5.63 7.33
N LEU A 30 1.64 -6.83 6.88
CA LEU A 30 1.26 -7.96 7.74
C LEU A 30 2.45 -8.40 8.60
N GLU A 31 3.62 -8.57 7.99
CA GLU A 31 4.87 -8.91 8.67
C GLU A 31 5.23 -7.87 9.73
N ASN A 32 5.14 -6.58 9.37
CA ASN A 32 5.51 -5.48 10.27
C ASN A 32 4.48 -5.21 11.37
N ASN A 33 3.24 -5.66 11.23
CA ASN A 33 2.16 -5.50 12.20
C ASN A 33 1.89 -6.78 13.03
N GLY A 34 2.90 -7.66 13.18
CA GLY A 34 2.78 -8.86 14.01
C GLY A 34 1.83 -9.92 13.44
N GLY A 35 1.71 -9.99 12.11
CA GLY A 35 0.87 -10.95 11.40
C GLY A 35 -0.62 -10.57 11.35
N LYS A 36 -0.97 -9.33 11.74
CA LYS A 36 -2.37 -8.88 11.82
C LYS A 36 -2.68 -7.83 10.78
N GLU A 37 -3.90 -7.89 10.25
CA GLU A 37 -4.45 -6.79 9.47
C GLU A 37 -4.51 -5.52 10.32
N PRO A 38 -4.13 -4.35 9.77
CA PRO A 38 -4.20 -3.11 10.51
C PRO A 38 -5.65 -2.71 10.75
N THR A 39 -5.91 -2.24 11.97
CA THR A 39 -7.15 -1.51 12.27
C THR A 39 -6.97 -0.03 11.99
N TYR A 40 -8.06 0.70 11.93
CA TYR A 40 -8.05 2.14 11.71
C TYR A 40 -8.76 2.83 12.86
N ASN A 41 -8.19 3.93 13.34
CA ASN A 41 -8.85 4.80 14.30
C ASN A 41 -9.96 5.62 13.62
N LYS A 42 -10.65 6.45 14.41
CA LYS A 42 -11.77 7.28 13.94
C LYS A 42 -11.34 8.31 12.89
N GLU A 43 -10.07 8.68 12.90
CA GLU A 43 -9.43 9.62 12.00
C GLU A 43 -8.95 8.95 10.70
N GLY A 44 -9.14 7.63 10.56
CA GLY A 44 -8.74 6.87 9.38
C GLY A 44 -7.23 6.62 9.29
N THR A 45 -6.50 6.75 10.39
CA THR A 45 -5.08 6.42 10.53
C THR A 45 -4.92 4.97 10.97
N VAL A 46 -3.85 4.31 10.53
CA VAL A 46 -3.57 2.92 10.92
C VAL A 46 -3.24 2.84 12.41
N GLU A 47 -3.93 1.95 13.12
CA GLU A 47 -3.59 1.53 14.47
C GLU A 47 -2.62 0.35 14.41
N ILE A 48 -1.43 0.58 14.96
CA ILE A 48 -0.35 -0.41 14.98
C ILE A 48 -0.62 -1.38 16.13
N GLN A 49 -0.81 -2.65 15.79
CA GLN A 49 -1.10 -3.72 16.74
C GLN A 49 0.14 -4.55 17.09
N ARG A 50 1.31 -3.90 17.12
CA ARG A 50 2.59 -4.52 17.46
C ARG A 50 2.88 -4.34 18.96
N LYS A 51 3.57 -5.32 19.55
CA LYS A 51 4.18 -5.16 20.87
C LYS A 51 5.34 -4.17 20.78
N ALA A 52 5.37 -3.16 21.65
CA ALA A 52 6.45 -2.18 21.73
C ALA A 52 7.82 -2.87 21.82
N THR A 53 8.84 -2.23 21.24
CA THR A 53 10.20 -2.75 21.28
C THR A 53 10.69 -2.74 22.73
N PRO A 54 11.10 -3.90 23.30
CA PRO A 54 11.64 -3.94 24.66
C PRO A 54 12.93 -3.12 24.75
N ALA A 55 13.15 -2.40 25.85
CA ALA A 55 14.39 -1.63 26.07
C ALA A 55 15.62 -2.55 26.08
N GLU A 56 15.44 -3.82 26.44
CA GLU A 56 16.46 -4.87 26.43
C GLU A 56 17.04 -5.11 25.03
N VAL A 57 16.29 -4.80 23.95
CA VAL A 57 16.78 -4.87 22.56
C VAL A 57 17.88 -3.83 22.32
N ALA A 58 17.82 -2.69 23.00
CA ALA A 58 18.86 -1.66 22.98
C ALA A 58 20.03 -1.97 23.95
N GLY A 59 19.98 -3.10 24.65
CA GLY A 59 21.00 -3.54 25.60
C GLY A 59 21.06 -2.68 26.87
N HIS A 60 22.18 -2.79 27.60
CA HIS A 60 22.44 -2.03 28.83
C HIS A 60 23.01 -0.63 28.58
N LEU A 61 22.68 -0.02 27.44
CA LEU A 61 23.11 1.35 27.15
C LEU A 61 22.39 2.32 28.08
N LYS A 62 23.08 3.41 28.45
CA LYS A 62 22.40 4.57 29.02
C LYS A 62 21.42 5.08 27.94
N ASP A 63 20.17 5.30 28.32
CA ASP A 63 19.07 5.75 27.43
C ASP A 63 18.49 4.68 26.47
N SER A 64 18.66 3.38 26.76
CA SER A 64 18.11 2.28 25.95
C SER A 64 16.58 2.34 25.73
N GLU A 65 15.81 2.89 26.68
CA GLU A 65 14.37 3.16 26.50
C GLU A 65 14.10 4.17 25.38
N SER A 66 14.93 5.22 25.27
CA SER A 66 14.78 6.23 24.21
C SER A 66 15.11 5.64 22.84
N LEU A 67 16.11 4.76 22.77
CA LEU A 67 16.45 4.07 21.52
C LEU A 67 15.32 3.13 21.08
N ALA A 68 14.74 2.36 22.01
CA ALA A 68 13.60 1.50 21.73
C ALA A 68 12.39 2.30 21.21
N LYS A 69 12.13 3.48 21.79
CA LYS A 69 11.08 4.38 21.30
C LYS A 69 11.33 4.89 19.88
N ILE A 70 12.56 5.29 19.55
CA ILE A 70 12.92 5.70 18.18
C ILE A 70 12.69 4.56 17.19
N VAL A 71 13.05 3.33 17.56
CA VAL A 71 12.78 2.15 16.73
C VAL A 71 11.28 1.98 16.47
N ASP A 72 10.45 2.12 17.50
CA ASP A 72 8.98 2.05 17.37
C ASP A 72 8.41 3.19 16.49
N GLU A 73 8.97 4.40 16.57
CA GLU A 73 8.60 5.55 15.73
C GLU A 73 8.96 5.34 14.25
N VAL A 74 10.16 4.82 13.96
CA VAL A 74 10.57 4.46 12.59
C VAL A 74 9.62 3.41 12.03
N TRP A 75 9.29 2.39 12.82
CA TRP A 75 8.35 1.35 12.41
C TRP A 75 6.96 1.91 12.09
N SER A 76 6.49 2.84 12.93
CA SER A 76 5.20 3.49 12.74
C SER A 76 5.15 4.30 11.45
N THR A 77 6.24 4.98 11.12
CA THR A 77 6.40 5.69 9.85
C THR A 77 6.28 4.74 8.66
N LEU A 78 6.99 3.61 8.68
CA LEU A 78 6.97 2.63 7.58
C LEU A 78 5.57 2.06 7.33
N ILE A 79 4.82 1.73 8.39
CA ILE A 79 3.44 1.22 8.27
C ILE A 79 2.52 2.27 7.64
N ASN A 80 2.65 3.54 8.06
CA ASN A 80 1.85 4.64 7.53
C ASN A 80 2.16 4.93 6.05
N GLU A 81 3.44 4.94 5.68
CA GLU A 81 3.86 5.10 4.27
C GLU A 81 3.35 3.94 3.40
N GLY A 82 3.41 2.70 3.91
CA GLY A 82 2.86 1.53 3.23
C GLY A 82 1.35 1.62 2.99
N ASP A 83 0.57 2.11 3.97
CA ASP A 83 -0.87 2.32 3.77
C ASP A 83 -1.15 3.45 2.77
N GLN A 84 -0.40 4.55 2.82
CA GLN A 84 -0.54 5.62 1.83
C GLN A 84 -0.24 5.14 0.41
N ALA A 85 0.82 4.34 0.23
CA ALA A 85 1.15 3.73 -1.06
C ALA A 85 -0.01 2.84 -1.55
N ARG A 86 -0.58 2.01 -0.68
CA ARG A 86 -1.73 1.16 -1.00
C ARG A 86 -2.96 1.96 -1.43
N ARG A 87 -3.27 3.07 -0.73
CA ARG A 87 -4.39 3.96 -1.11
C ARG A 87 -4.18 4.58 -2.47
N LYS A 88 -2.98 5.12 -2.73
CA LYS A 88 -2.63 5.69 -4.04
C LYS A 88 -2.73 4.65 -5.16
N LEU A 89 -2.27 3.41 -4.91
CA LEU A 89 -2.43 2.31 -5.88
C LEU A 89 -3.90 2.00 -6.17
N HIS A 90 -4.77 2.07 -5.16
CA HIS A 90 -6.21 1.92 -5.36
C HIS A 90 -6.80 3.07 -6.20
N ASP A 91 -6.38 4.31 -5.96
CA ASP A 91 -6.83 5.45 -6.77
C ASP A 91 -6.40 5.30 -8.24
N VAL A 92 -5.21 4.74 -8.49
CA VAL A 92 -4.75 4.42 -9.85
C VAL A 92 -5.63 3.35 -10.51
N GLU A 93 -6.06 2.30 -9.80
CA GLU A 93 -7.01 1.31 -10.36
C GLU A 93 -8.34 1.93 -10.76
N ILE A 94 -8.85 2.87 -9.94
CA ILE A 94 -10.06 3.63 -10.26
C ILE A 94 -9.84 4.44 -11.55
N GLY A 95 -8.70 5.12 -11.66
CA GLY A 95 -8.30 5.87 -12.86
C GLY A 95 -8.21 4.98 -14.10
N LEU A 96 -7.58 3.81 -14.01
CA LEU A 96 -7.50 2.85 -15.12
C LEU A 96 -8.88 2.34 -15.53
N SER A 97 -9.79 2.14 -14.58
CA SER A 97 -11.16 1.72 -14.87
C SER A 97 -11.93 2.81 -15.62
N ALA A 98 -11.71 4.08 -15.29
CA ALA A 98 -12.27 5.21 -16.05
C ALA A 98 -11.69 5.29 -17.47
N VAL A 99 -10.37 5.05 -17.64
CA VAL A 99 -9.75 5.00 -18.98
C VAL A 99 -10.34 3.87 -19.82
N GLU A 100 -10.51 2.67 -19.25
CA GLU A 100 -11.15 1.56 -19.95
C GLU A 100 -12.56 1.92 -20.42
N GLN A 101 -13.34 2.58 -19.56
CA GLN A 101 -14.69 3.01 -19.90
C GLN A 101 -14.68 4.03 -21.06
N ASN A 102 -13.77 5.00 -21.03
CA ASN A 102 -13.61 5.98 -22.12
C ASN A 102 -13.22 5.31 -23.44
N VAL A 103 -12.34 4.30 -23.41
CA VAL A 103 -11.96 3.52 -24.60
C VAL A 103 -13.17 2.78 -25.17
N LYS A 104 -14.00 2.16 -24.32
CA LYS A 104 -15.25 1.50 -24.73
C LYS A 104 -16.24 2.49 -25.37
N ASP A 105 -16.42 3.66 -24.78
CA ASP A 105 -17.39 4.64 -25.25
C ASP A 105 -16.93 5.31 -26.55
N ALA A 106 -15.65 5.64 -26.68
CA ALA A 106 -15.08 6.13 -27.93
C ALA A 106 -15.26 5.12 -29.07
N HIS A 107 -15.02 3.83 -28.80
CA HIS A 107 -15.18 2.80 -29.82
C HIS A 107 -16.64 2.67 -30.30
N LYS A 108 -17.61 2.72 -29.37
CA LYS A 108 -19.05 2.72 -29.70
C LYS A 108 -19.47 3.94 -30.51
N ALA A 109 -18.89 5.11 -30.28
CA ALA A 109 -19.21 6.33 -31.02
C ALA A 109 -18.66 6.33 -32.46
N THR A 110 -17.62 5.52 -32.73
CA THR A 110 -16.95 5.42 -34.03
C THR A 110 -17.33 4.18 -34.85
N SER A 111 -18.10 3.27 -34.28
CA SER A 111 -18.62 2.06 -34.95
C SER A 111 -20.06 2.25 -35.40
#